data_AF-A0A183J0B6-F1
#
_entry.id   AF-A0A183J0B6-F1
#
_cell.length_a   1.000
_cell.length_b   1.000
_cell.length_c   1.000
_cell.angle_alpha   90.00
_cell.angle_beta   90.00
_cell.angle_gamma   90.00
#
_symmetry.space_group_name_H-M   'P 1'
#
loop_
_entity.id
_entity.type
_entity.pdbx_description
1 polymer ?
#
loop_
_entity_poly.entity_id
_entity_poly.type
_entity_poly.pdbx_seq_one_letter_code
_entity_poly.pdbx_strand_id
1 'polypeptide(L)' 'MKIGSVTSGMPSPSLKTNIAMGYVSKAFSKVGTKVLVDPSKKRQFFEAQVFKMPFVPTNYYIN' A
#
# COMPACT_ATOMS: atom_id res chain seq x y z
N MET A 1 -6.96 2.08 -16.88
CA MET A 1 -7.57 3.24 -16.20
C MET A 1 -6.86 3.47 -14.87
N LYS A 2 -6.52 4.73 -14.54
CA LYS A 2 -5.87 5.07 -13.27
C LYS A 2 -6.94 5.21 -12.18
N ILE A 3 -6.86 4.39 -11.13
CA ILE A 3 -7.83 4.37 -10.02
C ILE A 3 -7.40 5.20 -8.80
N GLY A 4 -6.20 5.79 -8.86
CA GLY A 4 -5.58 6.45 -7.71
C GLY A 4 -4.11 6.79 -7.95
N SER A 5 -3.41 7.18 -6.88
CA SER A 5 -1.97 7.47 -6.91
C SER A 5 -1.31 7.15 -5.57
N VAL A 6 -0.13 6.52 -5.65
CA VAL A 6 0.77 6.30 -4.51
C VAL A 6 1.39 7.63 -4.09
N THR A 7 1.40 7.92 -2.79
CA THR A 7 2.01 9.13 -2.21
C THR A 7 3.35 8.82 -1.55
N SER A 8 3.50 7.64 -0.95
CA SER A 8 4.72 7.21 -0.27
C SER A 8 4.88 5.70 -0.41
N GLY A 9 6.10 5.22 -0.60
CA GLY A 9 6.38 3.78 -0.65
C GLY A 9 7.84 3.48 -0.32
N MET A 10 8.08 2.35 0.35
CA MET A 10 9.40 1.90 0.75
C MET A 10 9.38 0.37 0.96
N PRO A 11 10.48 -0.35 0.68
CA PRO A 11 10.67 -1.70 1.18
C PRO A 11 10.63 -1.72 2.71
N SER A 12 9.77 -2.54 3.30
CA SER A 12 9.71 -2.71 4.76
C SER A 12 10.74 -3.74 5.21
N PRO A 13 11.75 -3.37 6.03
CA PRO A 13 12.70 -4.34 6.58
C PRO A 13 12.03 -5.33 7.55
N SER A 14 11.01 -4.88 8.29
CA SER A 14 10.29 -5.71 9.27
C SER A 14 9.38 -6.73 8.61
N LEU A 15 8.67 -6.35 7.56
CA LEU A 15 7.73 -7.23 6.85
C LEU A 15 8.37 -7.96 5.66
N LYS A 16 9.63 -7.64 5.32
CA LYS A 16 10.37 -8.16 4.15
C LYS A 16 9.56 -8.05 2.84
N THR A 17 8.70 -7.04 2.74
CA THR A 17 7.81 -6.79 1.61
C THR A 17 7.73 -5.30 1.33
N ASN A 18 7.34 -4.95 0.11
CA ASN A 18 7.14 -3.56 -0.27
C ASN A 18 5.83 -3.04 0.31
N ILE A 19 5.89 -1.91 1.01
CA ILE A 19 4.70 -1.23 1.53
C ILE A 19 4.57 0.14 0.86
N ALA A 20 3.33 0.54 0.63
CA ALA A 20 3.01 1.83 0.05
C ALA A 20 1.70 2.36 0.61
N MET A 21 1.58 3.68 0.63
CA MET A 21 0.34 4.39 0.94
C MET A 21 -0.01 5.28 -0.25
N GLY A 22 -1.30 5.45 -0.47
CA GLY A 22 -1.82 6.25 -1.56
C GLY A 22 -3.32 6.40 -1.50
N TYR A 23 -3.81 7.27 -2.36
CA TYR A 23 -5.25 7.49 -2.54
C TYR A 23 -5.76 6.59 -3.65
N VAL A 24 -6.91 5.96 -3.42
CA VAL A 24 -7.63 5.16 -4.41
C VAL A 24 -9.11 5.53 -4.38
N SER A 25 -9.82 5.32 -5.49
CA SER A 25 -11.26 5.48 -5.53
C SER A 25 -11.95 4.59 -4.48
N LYS A 26 -13.02 5.11 -3.86
CA LYS A 26 -13.76 4.46 -2.75
C LYS A 26 -14.24 3.05 -3.10
N ALA A 27 -14.54 2.78 -4.37
CA ALA A 27 -14.93 1.45 -4.82
C ALA A 27 -13.83 0.38 -4.60
N PHE A 28 -12.56 0.79 -4.56
CA PHE A 28 -11.40 -0.08 -4.41
C PHE A 28 -10.69 0.06 -3.06
N SER A 29 -11.22 0.87 -2.13
CA SER A 29 -10.57 1.13 -0.83
C SER A 29 -10.84 0.06 0.23
N LYS A 30 -11.59 -1.00 -0.09
CA LYS A 30 -11.92 -2.06 0.86
C LYS A 30 -10.68 -2.91 1.16
N VAL A 31 -10.43 -3.20 2.44
CA VAL A 31 -9.34 -4.10 2.85
C VAL A 31 -9.48 -5.45 2.15
N GLY A 32 -8.38 -5.97 1.63
CA GLY A 32 -8.33 -7.21 0.86
C GLY A 32 -8.46 -7.02 -0.65
N THR A 33 -8.81 -5.83 -1.14
CA THR A 33 -8.93 -5.55 -2.58
C THR A 33 -7.58 -5.68 -3.26
N LYS A 34 -7.51 -6.48 -4.33
CA LYS A 34 -6.31 -6.58 -5.19
C LYS A 34 -6.25 -5.40 -6.15
N VAL A 35 -5.08 -4.79 -6.28
CA VAL A 35 -4.81 -3.66 -7.16
C VAL A 35 -3.48 -3.85 -7.87
N LEU A 36 -3.35 -3.28 -9.07
CA LEU A 36 -2.08 -3.23 -9.79
C LEU A 36 -1.45 -1.86 -9.55
N VAL A 37 -0.18 -1.86 -9.13
CA VAL A 37 0.58 -0.63 -8.85
C VAL A 37 1.77 -0.58 -9.78
N ASP A 38 1.97 0.55 -10.44
CA ASP A 38 3.16 0.85 -11.24
C ASP A 38 4.01 1.89 -10.49
N PRO A 39 5.02 1.46 -9.70
CA PRO A 39 5.87 2.37 -8.94
C PRO A 39 6.92 3.06 -9.82
N SER A 40 7.10 2.59 -11.06
CA SER A 40 8.09 3.10 -11.99
C SER A 40 7.41 3.80 -13.15
N LYS A 41 8.02 4.83 -13.75
CA LYS A 41 7.51 5.39 -15.03
C LYS A 41 7.70 4.42 -16.21
N LYS A 42 8.12 3.18 -15.96
CA LYS A 42 8.49 2.15 -16.94
C LYS A 42 7.40 1.10 -17.21
N ARG A 43 6.15 1.30 -16.76
CA ARG A 43 5.02 0.37 -17.00
C ARG A 43 5.26 -1.03 -16.41
N GLN A 44 5.85 -1.10 -15.23
CA GLN A 44 6.06 -2.37 -14.53
C GLN A 44 5.02 -2.50 -13.40
N PHE A 45 3.97 -3.25 -13.68
CA PHE A 45 2.88 -3.46 -12.73
C PHE A 45 3.24 -4.56 -11.74
N PHE A 46 3.04 -4.27 -10.46
CA PHE A 46 3.12 -5.21 -9.35
C PHE A 46 1.72 -5.42 -8.77
N GLU A 47 1.40 -6.67 -8.45
CA GLU A 47 0.20 -6.97 -7.67
C GLU A 47 0.39 -6.50 -6.24
N ALA A 48 -0.57 -5.72 -5.75
CA ALA A 48 -0.65 -5.28 -4.37
C ALA A 48 -2.07 -5.50 -3.84
N GLN A 49 -2.20 -5.46 -2.52
CA GLN A 49 -3.47 -5.60 -1.84
C GLN A 49 -3.68 -4.43 -0.89
N VAL A 50 -4.90 -3.90 -0.85
CA VAL A 50 -5.28 -2.90 0.16
C VAL A 50 -5.25 -3.56 1.53
N PHE A 51 -4.33 -3.09 2.38
CA PHE A 51 -4.09 -3.66 3.70
C PHE A 51 -4.59 -2.74 4.81
N LYS A 52 -4.92 -3.33 5.97
CA LYS A 52 -5.33 -2.56 7.15
C LYS A 52 -4.12 -1.91 7.82
N MET A 53 -4.18 -0.62 8.07
CA MET A 53 -3.15 0.09 8.85
C MET A 53 -3.41 -0.02 10.37
N PRO A 54 -2.36 0.00 11.20
CA PRO A 54 -0.93 0.10 10.83
C PRO A 54 -0.36 -1.20 10.25
N PHE A 55 0.64 -1.08 9.36
CA PHE A 55 1.26 -2.26 8.72
C PHE A 55 2.01 -3.16 9.71
N VAL A 56 2.57 -2.56 10.76
CA VAL A 56 3.26 -3.24 11.86
C VAL A 56 2.56 -2.84 13.16
N PRO A 57 2.30 -3.77 14.10
CA PRO A 57 1.72 -3.44 15.40
C PRO A 57 2.54 -2.38 16.14
N THR A 58 1.85 -1.39 16.69
CA THR A 58 2.47 -0.28 17.41
C THR A 58 2.67 -0.64 18.87
N ASN A 59 3.90 -0.52 19.38
CA ASN A 59 4.21 -0.75 20.79
C ASN A 59 4.27 0.60 21.54
N TYR A 60 3.12 1.27 21.63
CA TYR A 60 3.04 2.57 22.30
C TYR A 60 3.18 2.41 23.82
N TYR A 61 3.87 3.36 24.45
CA TYR A 61 3.86 3.51 25.90
C TYR A 61 2.56 4.22 26.31
N ILE A 62 1.79 3.58 27.19
CA ILE A 62 0.48 4.07 27.63
C ILE A 62 0.49 4.07 29.16
N ASN A 63 1.14 5.07 29.75
CA ASN A 63 1.06 5.37 31.19
C ASN A 63 0.44 6.74 31.40
#